data_AF-A0A1V6Z5H7-F1
#
_entry.id   AF-A0A1V6Z5H7-F1
#
_cell.length_a   1.000
_cell.length_b   1.000
_cell.length_c   1.000
_cell.angle_alpha   90.00
_cell.angle_beta   90.00
_cell.angle_gamma   90.00
#
_symmetry.space_group_name_H-M   'P 1'
#
loop_
_entity.id
_entity.type
_entity.pdbx_description
1 polymer ?
#
loop_
_entity_poly.entity_id
_entity_poly.type
_entity_poly.pdbx_seq_one_letter_code
_entity_poly.pdbx_strand_id
1 'polypeptide(L)'
;MKFLCLPGGYCSAKVLEAQLGPFCDALVSNGNASFHYTQGTAEVQIPQEFAGFFGPPPNYTFIEVNGPVIQANMRDFPRRDTPEESIKAAVQAAGDPTFSCIAEVMDRLVGILDSGDDIGGVIGFSEGALIAASLILEERRRESELGRIPRLKCAIMFGGWPPVHPVTGKVVMADDYDEAPITIPTCHVVGASDPFLDGSMALYNMCDPDTADLFDHGAGHLIPRKQQTAKEIAVVVREMINSVA
;
A
#
# COMPACT_ATOMS: atom_id res chain seq x y z
N MET A 1 0.11 4.04 -18.79
CA MET A 1 -0.51 4.45 -17.51
C MET A 1 0.57 4.96 -16.59
N LYS A 2 0.34 6.10 -15.90
CA LYS A 2 1.26 6.61 -14.89
C LYS A 2 0.82 6.18 -13.50
N PHE A 3 1.78 5.77 -12.68
CA PHE A 3 1.57 5.26 -11.33
C PHE A 3 2.11 6.21 -10.26
N LEU A 4 1.30 6.55 -9.27
CA LEU A 4 1.75 7.16 -8.02
C LEU A 4 2.40 6.09 -7.14
N CYS A 5 3.65 6.27 -6.73
CA CYS A 5 4.41 5.27 -5.98
C CYS A 5 4.64 5.74 -4.54
N LEU A 6 4.19 4.91 -3.58
CA LEU A 6 4.14 5.21 -2.15
C LEU A 6 5.04 4.26 -1.36
N PRO A 7 6.10 4.76 -0.70
CA PRO A 7 7.05 3.92 0.05
C PRO A 7 6.41 3.34 1.31
N GLY A 8 7.00 2.27 1.82
CA GLY A 8 6.70 1.78 3.16
C GLY A 8 7.16 2.76 4.25
N GLY A 9 6.71 2.50 5.47
CA GLY A 9 7.10 3.30 6.61
C GLY A 9 8.60 3.24 6.86
N TYR A 10 9.13 4.35 7.34
CA TYR A 10 10.55 4.58 7.54
C TYR A 10 11.37 4.52 6.23
N CYS A 11 10.76 4.47 5.04
CA CYS A 11 11.47 4.56 3.76
C CYS A 11 11.37 5.98 3.16
N SER A 12 12.00 6.17 2.00
CA SER A 12 11.88 7.38 1.19
C SER A 12 11.50 7.04 -0.25
N ALA A 13 11.08 8.05 -1.02
CA ALA A 13 10.78 7.91 -2.44
C ALA A 13 11.96 7.29 -3.21
N LYS A 14 13.19 7.74 -2.89
CA LYS A 14 14.43 7.23 -3.49
C LYS A 14 14.69 5.75 -3.16
N VAL A 15 14.42 5.33 -1.93
CA VAL A 15 14.57 3.92 -1.54
C VAL A 15 13.55 3.06 -2.27
N LEU A 16 12.30 3.50 -2.36
CA LEU A 16 11.27 2.78 -3.10
C LEU A 16 11.61 2.68 -4.60
N GLU A 17 12.03 3.76 -5.24
CA GLU A 17 12.47 3.76 -6.64
C GLU A 17 13.57 2.73 -6.84
N ALA A 18 14.58 2.74 -5.95
CA ALA A 18 15.63 1.76 -5.98
C ALA A 18 15.10 0.33 -5.81
N GLN A 19 14.12 0.08 -4.92
CA GLN A 19 13.52 -1.24 -4.62
C GLN A 19 12.59 -1.76 -5.73
N LEU A 20 11.85 -0.88 -6.42
CA LEU A 20 10.97 -1.24 -7.52
C LEU A 20 11.69 -1.42 -8.86
N GLY A 21 12.93 -0.94 -9.01
CA GLY A 21 13.72 -0.96 -10.25
C GLY A 21 13.49 -2.18 -11.17
N PRO A 22 13.79 -3.43 -10.77
CA PRO A 22 13.58 -4.61 -11.61
C PRO A 22 12.13 -4.80 -12.08
N PHE A 23 11.14 -4.48 -11.23
CA PHE A 23 9.72 -4.55 -11.59
C PHE A 23 9.33 -3.41 -12.53
N CYS A 24 9.77 -2.19 -12.25
CA CYS A 24 9.54 -1.04 -13.14
C CYS A 24 10.15 -1.26 -14.52
N ASP A 25 11.40 -1.71 -14.60
CA ASP A 25 12.08 -2.07 -15.84
C ASP A 25 11.30 -3.15 -16.60
N ALA A 26 10.87 -4.20 -15.88
CA ALA A 26 10.10 -5.28 -16.44
C ALA A 26 8.73 -4.83 -16.93
N LEU A 27 8.07 -3.86 -16.28
CA LEU A 27 6.75 -3.34 -16.67
C LEU A 27 6.85 -2.42 -17.90
N VAL A 28 7.86 -1.54 -17.93
CA VAL A 28 8.12 -0.59 -19.02
C VAL A 28 8.56 -1.27 -20.31
N SER A 29 9.25 -2.42 -20.24
CA SER A 29 9.87 -3.05 -21.42
C SER A 29 8.90 -3.30 -22.59
N ASN A 30 7.61 -3.50 -22.30
CA ASN A 30 6.58 -3.84 -23.30
C ASN A 30 5.34 -2.92 -23.21
N GLY A 31 5.46 -1.70 -22.67
CA GLY A 31 4.31 -0.79 -22.55
C GLY A 31 4.65 0.61 -22.04
N ASN A 32 3.68 1.52 -22.04
CA ASN A 32 3.85 2.92 -21.63
C ASN A 32 3.55 3.12 -20.13
N ALA A 33 4.21 2.36 -19.26
CA ALA A 33 4.17 2.62 -17.81
C ALA A 33 5.14 3.76 -17.44
N SER A 34 4.75 4.61 -16.50
CA SER A 34 5.64 5.63 -15.91
C SER A 34 5.31 5.81 -14.44
N PHE A 35 6.24 6.36 -13.67
CA PHE A 35 6.17 6.34 -12.20
C PHE A 35 6.41 7.74 -11.64
N HIS A 36 5.52 8.17 -10.74
CA HIS A 36 5.65 9.39 -9.94
C HIS A 36 5.90 8.96 -8.49
N TYR A 37 7.11 9.14 -8.00
CA TYR A 37 7.47 8.78 -6.62
C TYR A 37 7.20 9.93 -5.68
N THR A 38 6.53 9.66 -4.57
CA THR A 38 6.37 10.58 -3.45
C THR A 38 6.64 9.84 -2.15
N GLN A 39 6.45 10.48 -1.00
CA GLN A 39 6.74 9.93 0.31
C GLN A 39 5.90 10.58 1.41
N GLY A 40 6.02 10.02 2.61
CA GLY A 40 5.52 10.63 3.83
C GLY A 40 6.21 11.96 4.14
N THR A 41 5.59 12.73 5.04
CA THR A 41 6.09 14.05 5.47
C THR A 41 6.59 14.06 6.91
N ALA A 42 6.24 13.04 7.70
CA ALA A 42 6.73 12.88 9.06
C ALA A 42 8.12 12.23 9.01
N GLU A 43 9.17 13.04 9.19
CA GLU A 43 10.55 12.55 9.24
C GLU A 43 10.79 11.74 10.52
N VAL A 44 11.47 10.60 10.37
CA VAL A 44 11.76 9.67 11.45
C VAL A 44 13.24 9.33 11.47
N GLN A 45 13.79 9.20 12.68
CA GLN A 45 15.17 8.78 12.88
C GLN A 45 15.20 7.27 13.08
N ILE A 46 15.96 6.58 12.23
CA ILE A 46 16.11 5.13 12.31
C ILE A 46 17.37 4.80 13.10
N PRO A 47 17.28 3.93 14.13
CA PRO A 47 18.46 3.43 14.81
C PRO A 47 19.44 2.78 13.82
N GLN A 48 20.74 2.99 14.00
CA GLN A 48 21.77 2.60 13.03
C GLN A 48 21.75 1.11 12.68
N GLU A 49 21.37 0.26 13.63
CA GLU A 49 21.22 -1.19 13.46
C GLU A 49 20.13 -1.59 12.45
N PHE A 50 19.15 -0.72 12.20
CA PHE A 50 18.07 -0.95 11.23
C PHE A 50 18.24 -0.19 9.91
N ALA A 51 19.28 0.64 9.78
CA ALA A 51 19.53 1.43 8.58
C ALA A 51 19.71 0.57 7.31
N GLY A 52 20.23 -0.66 7.45
CA GLY A 52 20.37 -1.60 6.34
C GLY A 52 19.04 -2.10 5.76
N PHE A 53 17.95 -2.04 6.54
CA PHE A 53 16.63 -2.49 6.13
C PHE A 53 15.82 -1.36 5.45
N PHE A 54 15.87 -0.16 6.02
CA PHE A 54 15.06 0.99 5.58
C PHE A 54 15.79 1.97 4.65
N GLY A 55 17.10 1.79 4.49
CA GLY A 55 17.94 2.67 3.67
C GLY A 55 18.42 3.92 4.41
N PRO A 56 19.26 4.74 3.74
CA PRO A 56 19.86 5.92 4.34
C PRO A 56 18.84 7.04 4.57
N PRO A 57 19.08 7.93 5.56
CA PRO A 57 18.23 9.08 5.83
C PRO A 57 18.26 10.13 4.69
N PRO A 58 17.26 11.02 4.62
CA PRO A 58 16.11 11.10 5.53
C PRO A 58 15.06 10.01 5.26
N ASN A 59 14.40 9.56 6.32
CA ASN A 59 13.38 8.51 6.34
C ASN A 59 12.05 9.07 6.79
N TYR A 60 10.93 8.54 6.27
CA TYR A 60 9.61 9.14 6.48
C TYR A 60 8.54 8.10 6.80
N THR A 61 7.48 8.54 7.46
CA THR A 61 6.20 7.83 7.57
C THR A 61 5.09 8.72 7.01
N PHE A 62 4.02 8.10 6.51
CA PHE A 62 2.83 8.85 6.10
C PHE A 62 1.94 9.14 7.31
N ILE A 63 1.79 8.15 8.18
CA ILE A 63 0.99 8.21 9.39
C ILE A 63 1.90 8.36 10.60
N GLU A 64 1.61 9.36 11.42
CA GLU A 64 2.30 9.55 12.68
C GLU A 64 1.88 8.46 13.68
N VAL A 65 2.84 7.63 14.07
CA VAL A 65 2.65 6.69 15.17
C VAL A 65 3.07 7.39 16.46
N ASN A 66 2.10 7.88 17.22
CA ASN A 66 2.34 8.47 18.53
C ASN A 66 2.74 7.38 19.54
N GLY A 67 4.05 7.22 19.76
CA GLY A 67 4.59 6.26 20.74
C GLY A 67 6.02 5.85 20.42
N PRO A 68 6.69 5.08 21.30
CA PRO A 68 7.89 4.36 20.89
C PRO A 68 7.52 3.53 19.66
N VAL A 69 8.39 3.54 18.63
CA VAL A 69 8.26 2.69 17.43
C VAL A 69 7.64 1.38 17.88
N ILE A 70 6.41 1.10 17.44
CA ILE A 70 5.81 -0.21 17.69
C ILE A 70 6.67 -1.15 16.87
N GLN A 71 7.77 -1.59 17.47
CA GLN A 71 8.36 -2.88 17.20
C GLN A 71 7.27 -3.85 17.60
N ALA A 72 6.26 -4.00 16.76
CA ALA A 72 5.59 -5.27 16.64
C ALA A 72 6.74 -6.19 16.24
N ASN A 73 7.30 -6.84 17.25
CA ASN A 73 8.31 -7.85 17.06
C ASN A 73 7.69 -8.76 16.00
N MET A 74 8.32 -8.91 14.84
CA MET A 74 7.72 -9.69 13.74
C MET A 74 7.29 -11.10 14.18
N ARG A 75 7.87 -11.59 15.28
CA ARG A 75 7.55 -12.87 15.93
C ARG A 75 6.30 -12.85 16.81
N ASP A 76 5.90 -11.68 17.29
CA ASP A 76 4.78 -11.47 18.21
C ASP A 76 3.53 -10.96 17.47
N PHE A 77 3.57 -10.90 16.12
CA PHE A 77 2.40 -10.55 15.33
C PHE A 77 1.28 -11.59 15.58
N PRO A 78 0.10 -11.17 16.04
CA PRO A 78 -0.96 -12.10 16.40
C PRO A 78 -1.44 -12.87 15.17
N ARG A 79 -1.58 -14.19 15.32
CA ARG A 79 -2.23 -15.06 14.33
C ARG A 79 -3.51 -15.61 14.94
N ARG A 80 -4.61 -15.42 14.22
CA ARG A 80 -5.97 -15.87 14.57
C ARG A 80 -6.53 -16.73 13.46
N ASP A 81 -7.82 -17.07 13.55
CA ASP A 81 -8.46 -17.97 12.59
C ASP A 81 -8.69 -17.27 11.25
N THR A 82 -8.86 -15.95 11.25
CA THR A 82 -8.95 -15.12 10.03
C THR A 82 -7.94 -13.97 10.01
N PRO A 83 -7.60 -13.46 8.81
CA PRO A 83 -6.80 -12.25 8.65
C PRO A 83 -7.35 -11.04 9.42
N GLU A 84 -8.67 -10.84 9.39
CA GLU A 84 -9.36 -9.73 10.08
C GLU A 84 -9.20 -9.85 11.59
N GLU A 85 -9.35 -11.05 12.16
CA GLU A 85 -9.16 -11.27 13.59
C GLU A 85 -7.70 -11.03 14.02
N SER A 86 -6.72 -11.42 13.19
CA SER A 86 -5.31 -11.13 13.41
C SER A 86 -5.07 -9.62 13.45
N ILE A 87 -5.62 -8.87 12.50
CA ILE A 87 -5.46 -7.41 12.45
C ILE A 87 -6.19 -6.73 13.61
N LYS A 88 -7.41 -7.15 13.95
CA LYS A 88 -8.14 -6.64 15.13
C LYS A 88 -7.34 -6.83 16.41
N ALA A 89 -6.74 -8.01 16.60
CA ALA A 89 -5.89 -8.28 17.74
C ALA A 89 -4.64 -7.38 17.76
N ALA A 90 -4.03 -7.12 16.60
CA ALA A 90 -2.87 -6.24 16.48
C ALA A 90 -3.22 -4.76 16.78
N VAL A 91 -4.33 -4.27 16.23
CA VAL A 91 -4.85 -2.91 16.47
C VAL A 91 -5.21 -2.72 17.94
N GLN A 92 -5.88 -3.70 18.55
CA GLN A 92 -6.22 -3.67 19.97
C GLN A 92 -4.96 -3.69 20.86
N ALA A 93 -3.97 -4.51 20.52
CA ALA A 93 -2.69 -4.55 21.24
C ALA A 93 -1.91 -3.22 21.14
N ALA A 94 -2.10 -2.49 20.04
CA ALA A 94 -1.57 -1.14 19.83
C ALA A 94 -2.41 -0.03 20.50
N GLY A 95 -3.48 -0.39 21.23
CA GLY A 95 -4.33 0.55 21.95
C GLY A 95 -5.39 1.23 21.10
N ASP A 96 -5.88 0.56 20.06
CA ASP A 96 -6.93 1.05 19.14
C ASP A 96 -6.63 2.46 18.60
N PRO A 97 -5.47 2.64 17.93
CA PRO A 97 -5.01 3.95 17.51
C PRO A 97 -6.00 4.61 16.52
N THR A 98 -6.06 5.94 16.61
CA THR A 98 -6.72 6.79 15.63
C THR A 98 -5.70 7.76 15.04
N PHE A 99 -5.63 7.82 13.72
CA PHE A 99 -4.61 8.57 12.98
C PHE A 99 -5.19 9.88 12.45
N SER A 100 -5.14 10.93 13.26
CA SER A 100 -5.72 12.25 12.92
C SER A 100 -5.06 12.91 11.71
N CYS A 101 -3.82 12.57 11.38
CA CYS A 101 -3.12 13.12 10.22
C CYS A 101 -3.63 12.57 8.87
N ILE A 102 -4.48 11.54 8.86
CA ILE A 102 -4.88 10.86 7.62
C ILE A 102 -5.56 11.81 6.63
N ALA A 103 -6.37 12.77 7.11
CA ALA A 103 -7.06 13.73 6.25
C ALA A 103 -6.07 14.60 5.47
N GLU A 104 -5.04 15.11 6.14
CA GLU A 104 -3.99 15.93 5.50
C GLU A 104 -3.14 15.11 4.52
N VAL A 105 -2.88 13.84 4.84
CA VAL A 105 -2.20 12.91 3.91
C VAL A 105 -3.05 12.71 2.66
N MET A 106 -4.34 12.42 2.81
CA MET A 106 -5.27 12.23 1.71
C MET A 106 -5.38 13.49 0.84
N ASP A 107 -5.54 14.67 1.44
CA ASP A 107 -5.59 15.95 0.72
C ASP A 107 -4.35 16.18 -0.14
N ARG A 108 -3.16 15.90 0.41
CA ARG A 108 -1.90 16.01 -0.33
C ARG A 108 -1.87 15.05 -1.52
N LEU A 109 -2.23 13.79 -1.32
CA LEU A 109 -2.17 12.77 -2.37
C LEU A 109 -3.20 13.02 -3.47
N VAL A 110 -4.43 13.43 -3.10
CA VAL A 110 -5.44 13.88 -4.06
C VAL A 110 -4.94 15.08 -4.86
N GLY A 111 -4.28 16.05 -4.20
CA GLY A 111 -3.64 17.17 -4.89
C GLY A 111 -2.58 16.73 -5.92
N ILE A 112 -1.83 15.66 -5.65
CA ILE A 112 -0.90 15.07 -6.63
C ILE A 112 -1.66 14.45 -7.81
N LEU A 113 -2.74 13.70 -7.55
CA LEU A 113 -3.59 13.14 -8.61
C LEU A 113 -4.20 14.23 -9.52
N ASP A 114 -4.44 15.41 -8.95
CA ASP A 114 -5.03 16.57 -9.63
C ASP A 114 -3.98 17.46 -10.34
N SER A 115 -2.68 17.21 -10.15
CA SER A 115 -1.59 18.07 -10.66
C SER A 115 -1.38 18.06 -12.19
N GLY A 116 -2.23 17.34 -12.94
CA GLY A 116 -2.21 17.27 -14.41
C GLY A 116 -1.36 16.14 -15.00
N ASP A 117 -0.75 15.31 -14.16
CA ASP A 117 0.19 14.25 -14.52
C ASP A 117 -0.45 13.00 -15.16
N ASP A 118 -1.76 12.98 -15.39
CA ASP A 118 -2.58 11.83 -15.81
C ASP A 118 -2.25 10.52 -15.07
N ILE A 119 -2.09 10.62 -13.75
CA ILE A 119 -1.94 9.46 -12.88
C ILE A 119 -3.26 8.69 -12.87
N GLY A 120 -3.17 7.40 -13.18
CA GLY A 120 -4.32 6.48 -13.27
C GLY A 120 -4.11 5.16 -12.51
N GLY A 121 -2.98 4.98 -11.85
CA GLY A 121 -2.73 3.84 -10.97
C GLY A 121 -1.92 4.23 -9.74
N VAL A 122 -1.93 3.38 -8.73
CA VAL A 122 -1.15 3.57 -7.50
C VAL A 122 -0.35 2.31 -7.17
N ILE A 123 0.89 2.46 -6.72
CA ILE A 123 1.75 1.39 -6.23
C ILE A 123 2.10 1.72 -4.79
N GLY A 124 1.87 0.78 -3.88
CA GLY A 124 2.23 0.92 -2.47
C GLY A 124 3.05 -0.26 -1.98
N PHE A 125 3.99 -0.01 -1.08
CA PHE A 125 4.69 -1.04 -0.32
C PHE A 125 4.42 -0.87 1.17
N SER A 126 4.04 -1.93 1.88
CA SER A 126 3.84 -1.92 3.34
C SER A 126 2.89 -0.78 3.76
N GLU A 127 3.32 0.18 4.60
CA GLU A 127 2.53 1.39 4.91
C GLU A 127 2.03 2.11 3.64
N GLY A 128 2.82 2.20 2.58
CA GLY A 128 2.42 2.81 1.33
C GLY A 128 1.25 2.10 0.64
N ALA A 129 1.09 0.78 0.84
CA ALA A 129 -0.08 0.04 0.34
C ALA A 129 -1.33 0.29 1.19
N LEU A 130 -1.18 0.43 2.51
CA LEU A 130 -2.25 0.92 3.39
C LEU A 130 -2.73 2.30 2.94
N ILE A 131 -1.79 3.22 2.67
CA ILE A 131 -2.11 4.59 2.21
C ILE A 131 -2.73 4.57 0.81
N ALA A 132 -2.27 3.70 -0.09
CA ALA A 132 -2.87 3.52 -1.41
C ALA A 132 -4.34 3.09 -1.30
N ALA A 133 -4.64 2.12 -0.42
CA ALA A 133 -5.99 1.66 -0.15
C ALA A 133 -6.86 2.77 0.47
N SER A 134 -6.34 3.51 1.46
CA SER A 134 -7.02 4.68 2.02
C SER A 134 -7.31 5.76 0.97
N LEU A 135 -6.39 5.98 0.02
CA LEU A 135 -6.57 6.94 -1.07
C LEU A 135 -7.71 6.52 -2.01
N ILE A 136 -7.87 5.23 -2.30
CA ILE A 136 -8.99 4.72 -3.10
C ILE A 136 -10.32 4.92 -2.36
N LEU A 137 -10.37 4.61 -1.06
CA LEU A 137 -11.56 4.88 -0.23
C LEU A 137 -11.90 6.38 -0.21
N GLU A 138 -10.88 7.24 -0.17
CA GLU A 138 -11.09 8.68 -0.22
C GLU A 138 -11.61 9.16 -1.59
N GLU A 139 -11.09 8.63 -2.70
CA GLU A 139 -11.63 8.97 -4.03
C GLU A 139 -13.11 8.57 -4.14
N ARG A 140 -13.50 7.40 -3.63
CA ARG A 140 -14.90 6.95 -3.57
C ARG A 140 -15.76 7.86 -2.70
N ARG A 141 -15.25 8.26 -1.53
CA ARG A 141 -15.96 9.19 -0.64
C ARG A 141 -16.16 10.56 -1.30
N ARG A 142 -15.12 11.11 -1.93
CA ARG A 142 -15.21 12.40 -2.66
C ARG A 142 -16.08 12.29 -3.91
N GLU A 143 -16.15 11.12 -4.55
CA GLU A 143 -17.11 10.84 -5.63
C GLU A 143 -18.54 10.96 -5.11
N SER A 144 -18.89 10.25 -4.02
CA SER A 144 -20.25 10.26 -3.48
C SER A 144 -20.65 11.61 -2.86
N GLU A 145 -19.73 12.28 -2.16
CA GLU A 145 -20.05 13.49 -1.39
C GLU A 145 -19.86 14.78 -2.17
N LEU A 146 -18.86 14.83 -3.06
CA LEU A 146 -18.45 16.06 -3.76
C LEU A 146 -18.62 15.96 -5.28
N GLY A 147 -19.04 14.82 -5.81
CA GLY A 147 -19.14 14.59 -7.25
C GLY A 147 -17.79 14.57 -7.96
N ARG A 148 -16.68 14.35 -7.23
CA ARG A 148 -15.33 14.28 -7.82
C ARG A 148 -15.20 12.99 -8.62
N ILE A 149 -14.65 13.08 -9.83
CA ILE A 149 -14.35 11.90 -10.65
C ILE A 149 -13.10 11.21 -10.09
N PRO A 150 -13.17 9.93 -9.67
CA PRO A 150 -11.98 9.17 -9.27
C PRO A 150 -10.94 9.10 -10.40
N ARG A 151 -9.66 9.21 -10.03
CA ARG A 151 -8.53 9.21 -10.97
C ARG A 151 -7.90 7.83 -11.07
N LEU A 152 -7.83 7.10 -9.97
CA LEU A 152 -7.22 5.78 -9.90
C LEU A 152 -8.13 4.73 -10.54
N LYS A 153 -7.55 3.96 -11.46
CA LYS A 153 -8.20 2.88 -12.20
C LYS A 153 -7.71 1.49 -11.77
N CYS A 154 -6.54 1.40 -11.16
CA CYS A 154 -6.02 0.15 -10.60
C CYS A 154 -4.97 0.41 -9.50
N ALA A 155 -4.65 -0.62 -8.73
CA ALA A 155 -3.65 -0.55 -7.67
C ALA A 155 -2.73 -1.79 -7.62
N ILE A 156 -1.48 -1.57 -7.19
CA ILE A 156 -0.50 -2.63 -6.97
C ILE A 156 0.01 -2.52 -5.53
N MET A 157 -0.16 -3.56 -4.74
CA MET A 157 0.06 -3.55 -3.30
C MET A 157 1.09 -4.61 -2.91
N PHE A 158 2.30 -4.19 -2.53
CA PHE A 158 3.37 -5.07 -2.06
C PHE A 158 3.32 -5.16 -0.53
N GLY A 159 3.06 -6.35 0.02
CA GLY A 159 3.08 -6.60 1.47
C GLY A 159 2.22 -5.62 2.27
N GLY A 160 1.03 -5.27 1.76
CA GLY A 160 0.22 -4.20 2.33
C GLY A 160 -0.51 -4.54 3.62
N TRP A 161 -1.10 -3.51 4.23
CA TRP A 161 -1.95 -3.59 5.41
C TRP A 161 -3.32 -2.96 5.14
N PRO A 162 -4.39 -3.31 5.90
CA PRO A 162 -5.71 -2.75 5.68
C PRO A 162 -5.74 -1.22 5.82
N PRO A 163 -6.62 -0.52 5.08
CA PRO A 163 -6.62 0.92 5.04
C PRO A 163 -7.02 1.56 6.37
N VAL A 164 -6.61 2.81 6.55
CA VAL A 164 -7.18 3.72 7.54
C VAL A 164 -8.33 4.48 6.90
N HIS A 165 -9.49 4.50 7.54
CA HIS A 165 -10.66 5.25 7.07
C HIS A 165 -10.34 6.75 7.00
N PRO A 166 -10.56 7.42 5.85
CA PRO A 166 -10.16 8.82 5.62
C PRO A 166 -10.78 9.89 6.54
N VAL A 167 -11.73 9.52 7.39
CA VAL A 167 -12.53 10.44 8.23
C VAL A 167 -12.38 10.08 9.69
N THR A 168 -12.62 8.81 10.02
CA THR A 168 -12.54 8.36 11.42
C THR A 168 -11.11 8.15 11.88
N GLY A 169 -10.15 8.01 10.96
CA GLY A 169 -8.74 7.73 11.29
C GLY A 169 -8.50 6.33 11.86
N LYS A 170 -9.49 5.43 11.80
CA LYS A 170 -9.37 4.05 12.29
C LYS A 170 -8.98 3.10 11.17
N VAL A 171 -8.25 2.03 11.50
CA VAL A 171 -8.08 0.90 10.59
C VAL A 171 -9.44 0.25 10.35
N VAL A 172 -9.76 -0.04 9.09
CA VAL A 172 -11.00 -0.71 8.69
C VAL A 172 -10.69 -1.96 7.88
N MET A 173 -11.58 -2.95 7.98
CA MET A 173 -11.47 -4.29 7.40
C MET A 173 -12.74 -4.66 6.65
N ALA A 174 -12.71 -5.78 5.94
CA ALA A 174 -13.80 -6.17 5.05
C ALA A 174 -15.12 -6.38 5.81
N ASP A 175 -15.05 -6.83 7.07
CA ASP A 175 -16.21 -7.04 7.91
C ASP A 175 -16.85 -5.75 8.47
N ASP A 176 -16.25 -4.59 8.22
CA ASP A 176 -16.87 -3.29 8.46
C ASP A 176 -17.80 -2.84 7.30
N TYR A 177 -17.91 -3.64 6.22
CA TYR A 177 -18.67 -3.31 5.01
C TYR A 177 -19.59 -4.47 4.58
N ASP A 178 -20.74 -4.13 3.99
CA ASP A 178 -21.68 -5.13 3.43
C ASP A 178 -21.20 -5.69 2.07
N GLU A 179 -20.43 -4.90 1.33
CA GLU A 179 -19.86 -5.23 0.01
C GLU A 179 -18.39 -4.77 -0.06
N ALA A 180 -17.62 -5.27 -1.03
CA ALA A 180 -16.21 -4.92 -1.18
C ALA A 180 -16.03 -3.39 -1.40
N PRO A 181 -15.34 -2.68 -0.50
CA PRO A 181 -15.21 -1.23 -0.60
C PRO A 181 -14.21 -0.76 -1.67
N ILE A 182 -13.29 -1.63 -2.12
CA ILE A 182 -12.32 -1.35 -3.19
C ILE A 182 -12.72 -2.14 -4.45
N THR A 183 -13.31 -1.43 -5.42
CA THR A 183 -13.88 -2.04 -6.65
C THR A 183 -13.08 -1.77 -7.92
N ILE A 184 -11.92 -1.09 -7.81
CA ILE A 184 -10.99 -1.00 -8.93
C ILE A 184 -10.13 -2.27 -8.97
N PRO A 185 -9.67 -2.73 -10.14
CA PRO A 185 -8.76 -3.88 -10.22
C PRO A 185 -7.49 -3.68 -9.38
N THR A 186 -7.08 -4.75 -8.70
CA THR A 186 -5.91 -4.72 -7.79
C THR A 186 -5.00 -5.92 -8.01
N CYS A 187 -3.71 -5.72 -7.79
CA CYS A 187 -2.72 -6.80 -7.76
C CYS A 187 -1.96 -6.76 -6.44
N HIS A 188 -2.12 -7.80 -5.65
CA HIS A 188 -1.50 -7.98 -4.35
C HIS A 188 -0.27 -8.87 -4.49
N VAL A 189 0.90 -8.33 -4.17
CA VAL A 189 2.16 -9.07 -4.20
C VAL A 189 2.58 -9.36 -2.76
N VAL A 190 2.55 -10.64 -2.39
CA VAL A 190 2.79 -11.11 -1.03
C VAL A 190 3.93 -12.11 -1.00
N GLY A 191 4.48 -12.35 0.19
CA GLY A 191 5.44 -13.42 0.43
C GLY A 191 4.90 -14.41 1.45
N ALA A 192 4.85 -15.69 1.13
CA ALA A 192 4.40 -16.72 2.09
C ALA A 192 5.22 -16.79 3.38
N SER A 193 6.45 -16.25 3.38
CA SER A 193 7.30 -16.16 4.58
C SER A 193 7.22 -14.79 5.26
N ASP A 194 6.31 -13.91 4.82
CA ASP A 194 6.08 -12.60 5.43
C ASP A 194 5.40 -12.78 6.80
N PRO A 195 6.00 -12.28 7.90
CA PRO A 195 5.36 -12.32 9.22
C PRO A 195 4.04 -11.55 9.26
N PHE A 196 3.83 -10.60 8.35
CA PHE A 196 2.64 -9.76 8.25
C PHE A 196 1.68 -10.22 7.14
N LEU A 197 1.78 -11.47 6.68
CA LEU A 197 0.93 -12.01 5.62
C LEU A 197 -0.57 -11.81 5.89
N ASP A 198 -1.02 -12.01 7.13
CA ASP A 198 -2.43 -11.78 7.52
C ASP A 198 -2.86 -10.32 7.28
N GLY A 199 -1.96 -9.34 7.43
CA GLY A 199 -2.26 -7.95 7.07
C GLY A 199 -2.47 -7.76 5.57
N SER A 200 -1.66 -8.44 4.76
CA SER A 200 -1.82 -8.41 3.30
C SER A 200 -3.09 -9.13 2.85
N MET A 201 -3.46 -10.23 3.51
CA MET A 201 -4.69 -10.96 3.23
C MET A 201 -5.93 -10.19 3.68
N ALA A 202 -5.89 -9.52 4.83
CA ALA A 202 -6.98 -8.65 5.27
C ALA A 202 -7.17 -7.46 4.31
N LEU A 203 -6.08 -6.92 3.74
CA LEU A 203 -6.17 -5.92 2.69
C LEU A 203 -6.72 -6.50 1.37
N TYR A 204 -6.30 -7.71 0.99
CA TYR A 204 -6.86 -8.41 -0.18
C TYR A 204 -8.37 -8.61 -0.07
N ASN A 205 -8.87 -8.95 1.12
CA ASN A 205 -10.30 -9.14 1.38
C ASN A 205 -11.13 -7.85 1.29
N MET A 206 -10.49 -6.67 1.28
CA MET A 206 -11.17 -5.38 1.04
C MET A 206 -11.47 -5.12 -0.43
N CYS A 207 -10.87 -5.90 -1.33
CA CYS A 207 -10.95 -5.70 -2.77
C CYS A 207 -12.00 -6.63 -3.41
N ASP A 208 -12.55 -6.21 -4.54
CA ASP A 208 -13.45 -7.01 -5.35
C ASP A 208 -12.74 -8.32 -5.79
N PRO A 209 -13.21 -9.50 -5.35
CA PRO A 209 -12.54 -10.78 -5.61
C PRO A 209 -12.51 -11.15 -7.09
N ASP A 210 -13.40 -10.59 -7.93
CA ASP A 210 -13.42 -10.86 -9.37
C ASP A 210 -12.29 -10.12 -10.11
N THR A 211 -11.69 -9.09 -9.49
CA THR A 211 -10.64 -8.25 -10.11
C THR A 211 -9.41 -8.05 -9.23
N ALA A 212 -9.30 -8.81 -8.13
CA ALA A 212 -8.16 -8.81 -7.22
C ALA A 212 -7.25 -10.01 -7.48
N ASP A 213 -6.10 -9.76 -8.12
CA ASP A 213 -5.05 -10.76 -8.33
C ASP A 213 -4.16 -10.89 -7.08
N LEU A 214 -3.73 -12.11 -6.76
CA LEU A 214 -2.77 -12.40 -5.69
C LEU A 214 -1.55 -13.13 -6.25
N PHE A 215 -0.36 -12.54 -6.08
CA PHE A 215 0.92 -13.09 -6.49
C PHE A 215 1.80 -13.36 -5.27
N ASP A 216 2.11 -14.63 -5.01
CA ASP A 216 3.03 -15.04 -3.94
C ASP A 216 4.45 -15.27 -4.48
N HIS A 217 5.42 -14.49 -3.99
CA HIS A 217 6.83 -14.63 -4.33
C HIS A 217 7.63 -15.50 -3.33
N GLY A 218 6.98 -16.04 -2.30
CA GLY A 218 7.51 -17.01 -1.33
C GLY A 218 8.52 -16.48 -0.30
N ALA A 219 8.98 -15.23 -0.43
CA ALA A 219 9.98 -14.64 0.49
C ALA A 219 9.30 -13.91 1.67
N GLY A 220 10.08 -13.13 2.44
CA GLY A 220 9.56 -12.34 3.56
C GLY A 220 8.97 -10.99 3.14
N HIS A 221 8.87 -10.06 4.09
CA HIS A 221 8.35 -8.70 3.89
C HIS A 221 9.28 -7.81 3.06
N LEU A 222 9.25 -7.95 1.73
CA LEU A 222 10.12 -7.22 0.80
C LEU A 222 9.50 -7.08 -0.59
N ILE A 223 10.04 -6.17 -1.40
CA ILE A 223 9.74 -6.10 -2.83
C ILE A 223 10.68 -7.06 -3.58
N PRO A 224 10.17 -8.02 -4.38
CA PRO A 224 11.01 -8.98 -5.10
C PRO A 224 12.00 -8.32 -6.08
N ARG A 225 13.29 -8.62 -5.92
CA ARG A 225 14.39 -8.04 -6.72
C ARG A 225 14.89 -8.95 -7.84
N LYS A 226 14.53 -10.23 -7.81
CA LYS A 226 14.94 -11.20 -8.83
C LYS A 226 14.25 -10.84 -10.15
N GLN A 227 15.03 -10.69 -11.24
CA GLN A 227 14.49 -10.30 -12.55
C GLN A 227 13.36 -11.21 -13.04
N GLN A 228 13.46 -12.52 -12.78
CA GLN A 228 12.44 -13.48 -13.20
C GLN A 228 11.11 -13.21 -12.49
N THR A 229 11.12 -13.13 -11.16
CA THR A 229 9.93 -12.82 -10.35
C THR A 229 9.34 -11.45 -10.72
N ALA A 230 10.19 -10.45 -10.93
CA ALA A 230 9.75 -9.12 -11.36
C ALA A 230 9.03 -9.14 -12.72
N LYS A 231 9.50 -9.96 -13.67
CA LYS A 231 8.84 -10.17 -14.97
C LYS A 231 7.49 -10.88 -14.83
N GLU A 232 7.39 -11.86 -13.95
CA GLU A 232 6.14 -12.58 -13.69
C GLU A 232 5.08 -11.65 -13.10
N ILE A 233 5.44 -10.85 -12.09
CA ILE A 233 4.54 -9.82 -11.53
C ILE A 233 4.14 -8.82 -12.62
N ALA A 234 5.07 -8.38 -13.45
CA ALA A 234 4.78 -7.43 -14.54
C ALA A 234 3.84 -8.00 -15.61
N VAL A 235 3.75 -9.32 -15.79
CA VAL A 235 2.76 -9.94 -16.69
C VAL A 235 1.36 -9.76 -16.10
N VAL A 236 1.15 -10.15 -14.84
CA VAL A 236 -0.14 -10.00 -14.13
C VAL A 236 -0.61 -8.54 -14.16
N VAL A 237 0.29 -7.62 -13.80
CA VAL A 237 -0.02 -6.18 -13.78
C VAL A 237 -0.41 -5.66 -15.16
N ARG A 238 0.17 -6.17 -16.25
CA ARG A 238 -0.22 -5.74 -17.61
C ARG A 238 -1.61 -6.20 -17.98
N GLU A 239 -1.98 -7.42 -17.60
CA GLU A 239 -3.34 -7.94 -17.82
C GLU A 239 -4.35 -7.07 -17.07
N MET A 240 -4.07 -6.73 -15.82
CA MET A 240 -4.84 -5.77 -15.03
C MET A 240 -4.94 -4.39 -15.72
N ILE A 241 -3.81 -3.80 -16.16
CA ILE A 241 -3.81 -2.50 -16.87
C ILE A 241 -4.68 -2.55 -18.13
N ASN A 242 -4.61 -3.64 -18.91
CA ASN A 242 -5.38 -3.78 -20.14
C ASN A 242 -6.89 -3.91 -19.89
N SER A 243 -7.30 -4.40 -18.71
CA SER A 243 -8.72 -4.49 -18.34
C SER A 243 -9.37 -3.12 -18.04
N VAL A 244 -8.57 -2.09 -17.78
CA VAL A 244 -9.02 -0.73 -17.41
C VAL A 244 -8.62 0.36 -18.40
N ALA A 245 -8.01 -0.04 -19.52
CA ALA A 245 -7.47 0.84 -20.55
C ALA A 245 -8.56 1.45 -21.45
#